data_AF-A0AA43QTJ8-F1
#
_entry.id   AF-A0AA43QTJ8-F1
#
_cell.length_a   1.000
_cell.length_b   1.000
_cell.length_c   1.000
_cell.angle_alpha   90.00
_cell.angle_beta   90.00
_cell.angle_gamma   90.00
#
_symmetry.space_group_name_H-M   'P 1'
#
loop_
_entity.id
_entity.type
_entity.pdbx_description
1 polymer ?
#
loop_
_entity_poly.entity_id
_entity_poly.type
_entity_poly.pdbx_seq_one_letter_code
_entity_poly.pdbx_strand_id
1 'polypeptide(L)'
;MSARVIDLTGSSPPRKKVKTSSKDQALTQSLLAKAIDAAPPDRLRKTLHTLRVTSNDFARALSDELLVTPRIQMGEEAGVDINSDNVDEEADHQEEDDDYEDDYDAGVVTQSNHPRAWFPGMVRTRYTRCDNCKEEFDVTDNLDDEAFVYHDGELEVNEDMFADHDEDCHGPMDSEQNRIDYPEGFAWSCCNEDGSNAGCLTGRHLER
;
A
#
# COMPACT_ATOMS: atom_id res chain seq x y z
N MET A 1 62.86 7.41 -34.04
CA MET A 1 61.80 7.38 -33.03
C MET A 1 60.64 6.61 -33.64
N SER A 2 60.38 5.39 -33.16
CA SER A 2 59.43 4.44 -33.76
C SER A 2 58.14 4.44 -32.95
N ALA A 3 57.05 4.93 -33.53
CA ALA A 3 55.74 4.95 -32.89
C ALA A 3 55.01 3.64 -33.19
N ARG A 4 54.73 2.85 -32.14
CA ARG A 4 53.86 1.67 -32.23
C ARG A 4 52.40 2.11 -32.11
N VAL A 5 51.63 1.84 -33.14
CA VAL A 5 50.17 1.91 -33.13
C VAL A 5 49.65 0.73 -32.30
N ILE A 6 48.83 1.01 -31.29
CA ILE A 6 48.17 0.00 -30.46
C ILE A 6 46.76 -0.17 -31.01
N ASP A 7 46.48 -1.35 -31.56
CA ASP A 7 45.17 -1.73 -32.06
C ASP A 7 44.26 -2.12 -30.88
N LEU A 8 43.11 -1.46 -30.75
CA LEU A 8 42.15 -1.62 -29.64
C LEU A 8 40.83 -2.26 -30.10
N THR A 9 40.86 -3.16 -31.08
CA THR A 9 39.67 -3.99 -31.38
C THR A 9 39.60 -5.21 -30.46
N GLY A 10 39.33 -4.97 -29.18
CA GLY A 10 38.95 -6.01 -28.22
C GLY A 10 37.51 -6.47 -28.45
N SER A 11 37.29 -7.32 -29.46
CA SER A 11 36.01 -8.00 -29.68
C SER A 11 35.71 -8.89 -28.47
N SER A 12 34.72 -8.51 -27.67
CA SER A 12 34.27 -9.26 -26.51
C SER A 12 33.64 -10.58 -26.99
N PRO A 13 34.11 -11.76 -26.54
CA PRO A 13 33.57 -13.02 -27.03
C PRO A 13 32.11 -13.20 -26.58
N PRO A 14 31.25 -13.80 -27.41
CA PRO A 14 29.85 -13.99 -27.09
C PRO A 14 29.69 -14.88 -25.85
N ARG A 15 28.91 -14.39 -24.87
CA ARG A 15 28.55 -15.16 -23.67
C ARG A 15 27.79 -16.42 -24.10
N LYS A 16 28.43 -17.58 -23.97
CA LYS A 16 27.80 -18.89 -24.19
C LYS A 16 26.64 -19.06 -23.20
N LYS A 17 25.44 -19.30 -23.70
CA LYS A 17 24.28 -19.65 -22.87
C LYS A 17 24.54 -21.02 -22.23
N VAL A 18 24.87 -21.02 -20.94
CA VAL A 18 25.03 -22.25 -20.14
C VAL A 18 23.62 -22.81 -19.90
N LYS A 19 23.34 -24.01 -20.42
CA LYS A 19 22.11 -24.75 -20.10
C LYS A 19 22.26 -25.30 -18.68
N THR A 20 21.64 -24.63 -17.71
CA THR A 20 21.56 -25.12 -16.32
C THR A 20 20.65 -26.34 -16.25
N SER A 21 21.05 -27.39 -15.52
CA SER A 21 20.20 -28.58 -15.31
C SER A 21 18.93 -28.20 -14.55
N SER A 22 17.83 -28.93 -14.74
CA SER A 22 16.58 -28.73 -14.00
C SER A 22 16.81 -28.79 -12.47
N LYS A 23 17.75 -29.62 -12.01
CA LYS A 23 18.19 -29.66 -10.60
C LYS A 23 18.88 -28.37 -10.15
N ASP A 24 19.70 -27.77 -11.01
CA ASP A 24 20.40 -26.52 -10.71
C ASP A 24 19.43 -25.34 -10.66
N GLN A 25 18.40 -25.35 -11.50
CA GLN A 25 17.32 -24.35 -11.47
C GLN A 25 16.52 -24.42 -10.18
N ALA A 26 16.13 -25.62 -9.75
CA ALA A 26 15.42 -25.82 -8.49
C ALA A 26 16.28 -25.40 -7.28
N LEU A 27 17.57 -25.74 -7.28
CA LEU A 27 18.49 -25.29 -6.23
C LEU A 27 18.63 -23.77 -6.22
N THR A 28 18.74 -23.15 -7.40
CA THR A 28 18.84 -21.69 -7.53
C THR A 28 17.58 -21.00 -7.03
N GLN A 29 16.39 -21.50 -7.36
CA GLN A 29 15.11 -20.96 -6.87
C GLN A 29 15.01 -21.07 -5.34
N SER A 30 15.41 -22.21 -4.77
CA SER A 30 15.40 -22.39 -3.30
C SER A 30 16.37 -21.45 -2.59
N LEU A 31 17.57 -21.27 -3.12
CA LEU A 31 18.55 -20.34 -2.54
C LEU A 31 18.07 -18.89 -2.67
N LEU A 32 17.42 -18.53 -3.78
CA LEU A 32 16.85 -17.21 -3.96
C LEU A 32 15.75 -16.92 -2.93
N ALA A 33 14.83 -17.85 -2.70
CA ALA A 33 13.76 -17.69 -1.69
C ALA A 33 14.35 -17.41 -0.31
N LYS A 34 15.34 -18.22 0.12
CA LYS A 34 16.04 -18.00 1.40
C LYS A 34 16.74 -16.65 1.47
N ALA A 35 17.31 -16.19 0.36
CA ALA A 35 17.96 -14.89 0.31
C ALA A 35 16.95 -13.73 0.41
N ILE A 36 15.74 -13.89 -0.12
CA ILE A 36 14.65 -12.92 0.02
C ILE A 36 14.20 -12.85 1.48
N ASP A 37 13.94 -13.99 2.11
CA ASP A 37 13.46 -14.06 3.51
C ASP A 37 14.48 -13.48 4.49
N ALA A 38 15.77 -13.65 4.22
CA ALA A 38 16.86 -13.14 5.06
C ALA A 38 17.23 -11.68 4.76
N ALA A 39 16.73 -11.09 3.68
CA ALA A 39 17.15 -9.75 3.26
C ALA A 39 16.43 -8.66 4.08
N PRO A 40 17.15 -7.59 4.51
CA PRO A 40 16.51 -6.44 5.12
C PRO A 40 15.54 -5.74 4.15
N PRO A 41 14.44 -5.11 4.64
CA PRO A 41 13.44 -4.45 3.80
C PRO A 41 14.04 -3.43 2.81
N ASP A 42 15.00 -2.61 3.23
CA ASP A 42 15.61 -1.60 2.36
C ASP A 42 16.36 -2.21 1.16
N ARG A 43 16.99 -3.37 1.38
CA ARG A 43 17.66 -4.11 0.32
C ARG A 43 16.64 -4.66 -0.68
N LEU A 44 15.53 -5.18 -0.19
CA LEU A 44 14.43 -5.66 -1.03
C LEU A 44 13.84 -4.50 -1.85
N ARG A 45 13.49 -3.37 -1.21
CA ARG A 45 12.98 -2.17 -1.89
C ARG A 45 13.92 -1.70 -3.00
N LYS A 46 15.22 -1.56 -2.71
CA LYS A 46 16.22 -1.15 -3.71
C LYS A 46 16.33 -2.13 -4.88
N THR A 47 16.24 -3.43 -4.59
CA THR A 47 16.28 -4.48 -5.62
C THR A 47 15.02 -4.41 -6.50
N LEU A 48 13.83 -4.28 -5.89
CA LEU A 48 12.56 -4.10 -6.59
C LEU A 48 12.57 -2.88 -7.50
N HIS A 49 13.08 -1.73 -7.02
CA HIS A 49 13.25 -0.53 -7.85
C HIS A 49 14.15 -0.78 -9.06
N THR A 50 15.25 -1.50 -8.86
CA THR A 50 16.17 -1.84 -9.96
C THR A 50 15.49 -2.75 -10.98
N LEU A 51 14.77 -3.77 -10.52
CA LEU A 51 14.06 -4.72 -11.40
C LEU A 51 12.90 -4.05 -12.16
N ARG A 52 12.16 -3.14 -11.52
CA ARG A 52 11.11 -2.33 -12.16
C ARG A 52 11.64 -1.56 -13.37
N VAL A 53 12.84 -0.97 -13.27
CA VAL A 53 13.43 -0.16 -14.36
C VAL A 53 14.02 -1.04 -15.46
N THR A 54 14.49 -2.24 -15.11
CA THR A 54 15.22 -3.12 -16.04
C THR A 54 14.35 -4.17 -16.72
N SER A 55 13.13 -4.43 -16.23
CA SER A 55 12.22 -5.44 -16.76
C SER A 55 10.77 -4.94 -16.78
N ASN A 56 10.21 -4.78 -17.99
CA ASN A 56 8.81 -4.39 -18.17
C ASN A 56 7.83 -5.44 -17.67
N ASP A 57 8.12 -6.74 -17.88
CA ASP A 57 7.26 -7.82 -17.37
C ASP A 57 7.17 -7.79 -15.85
N PHE A 58 8.29 -7.48 -15.19
CA PHE A 58 8.33 -7.33 -13.74
C PHE A 58 7.61 -6.07 -13.28
N ALA A 59 7.77 -4.95 -13.99
CA ALA A 59 7.04 -3.72 -13.70
C ALA A 59 5.52 -3.91 -13.83
N ARG A 60 5.07 -4.66 -14.84
CA ARG A 60 3.66 -5.01 -15.02
C ARG A 60 3.16 -5.89 -13.87
N ALA A 61 3.88 -6.96 -13.54
CA ALA A 61 3.52 -7.84 -12.43
C ALA A 61 3.45 -7.08 -11.08
N LEU A 62 4.38 -6.16 -10.82
CA LEU A 62 4.32 -5.31 -9.63
C LEU A 62 3.13 -4.34 -9.66
N SER A 63 2.79 -3.81 -10.83
CA SER A 63 1.64 -2.92 -10.97
C SER A 63 0.33 -3.66 -10.71
N ASP A 64 0.20 -4.87 -11.25
CA ASP A 64 -0.97 -5.74 -11.05
C ASP A 64 -1.13 -6.15 -9.58
N GLU A 65 -0.03 -6.32 -8.84
CA GLU A 65 -0.04 -6.75 -7.43
C GLU A 65 -0.22 -5.58 -6.44
N LEU A 66 0.50 -4.47 -6.65
CA LEU A 66 0.64 -3.40 -5.66
C LEU A 66 -0.21 -2.18 -5.95
N LEU A 67 -0.80 -2.07 -7.13
CA LEU A 67 -1.63 -0.95 -7.53
C LEU A 67 -3.05 -1.40 -7.82
N VAL A 68 -3.99 -0.53 -7.51
CA VAL A 68 -5.39 -0.68 -7.92
C VAL A 68 -5.65 0.36 -8.98
N THR A 69 -6.03 -0.13 -10.16
CA THR A 69 -6.69 0.67 -11.18
C THR A 69 -8.19 0.44 -11.01
N PRO A 70 -9.04 1.48 -11.10
CA PRO A 70 -10.47 1.27 -11.19
C PRO A 70 -10.67 0.46 -12.46
N ARG A 71 -10.97 -0.83 -12.30
CA ARG A 71 -11.68 -1.54 -13.33
C ARG A 71 -13.00 -0.81 -13.39
N ILE A 72 -13.16 0.02 -14.42
CA ILE A 72 -14.45 0.57 -14.75
C ILE A 72 -15.36 -0.67 -14.84
N GLN A 73 -16.20 -0.91 -13.84
CA GLN A 73 -17.33 -1.82 -13.95
C GLN A 73 -18.36 -1.12 -14.82
N MET A 74 -17.96 -0.76 -16.04
CA MET A 74 -18.88 -0.61 -17.14
C MET A 74 -19.22 -2.05 -17.48
N GLY A 75 -20.50 -2.37 -17.31
CA GLY A 75 -21.04 -3.68 -17.66
C GLY A 75 -20.52 -4.14 -19.02
N GLU A 76 -20.50 -5.45 -19.19
CA GLU A 76 -20.32 -6.10 -20.49
C GLU A 76 -20.87 -5.25 -21.64
N GLU A 77 -20.08 -5.18 -22.72
CA GLU A 77 -20.39 -4.60 -24.04
C GLU A 77 -19.75 -3.23 -24.36
N ALA A 78 -18.43 -3.23 -24.62
CA ALA A 78 -17.86 -2.69 -25.85
C ALA A 78 -16.37 -3.03 -25.91
N GLY A 79 -15.99 -3.92 -26.84
CA GLY A 79 -14.58 -4.14 -27.17
C GLY A 79 -13.98 -2.88 -27.76
N VAL A 80 -12.91 -2.37 -27.15
CA VAL A 80 -12.01 -1.42 -27.80
C VAL A 80 -10.62 -2.03 -27.75
N ASP A 81 -10.24 -2.61 -28.88
CA ASP A 81 -8.87 -3.01 -29.20
C ASP A 81 -7.98 -1.77 -29.17
N ILE A 82 -7.09 -1.67 -28.18
CA ILE A 82 -6.04 -0.65 -28.19
C ILE A 82 -4.85 -1.24 -28.96
N ASN A 83 -4.92 -1.15 -30.27
CA ASN A 83 -3.77 -1.10 -31.16
C ASN A 83 -4.10 -0.15 -32.31
N SER A 84 -3.39 0.97 -32.37
CA SER A 84 -2.55 1.31 -33.52
C SER A 84 -2.21 2.80 -33.46
N ASP A 85 -0.92 3.07 -33.55
CA ASP A 85 -0.38 4.27 -34.18
C ASP A 85 -1.23 4.67 -35.41
N ASN A 86 -1.62 5.93 -35.52
CA ASN A 86 -1.42 6.77 -36.70
C ASN A 86 -2.00 8.17 -36.54
N VAL A 87 -1.36 9.05 -37.30
CA VAL A 87 -1.29 10.51 -37.26
C VAL A 87 -2.38 11.15 -38.13
N ASP A 88 -2.59 12.44 -37.86
CA ASP A 88 -3.01 13.52 -38.77
C ASP A 88 -4.50 13.88 -38.97
N GLU A 89 -4.75 15.17 -38.65
CA GLU A 89 -5.45 16.23 -39.43
C GLU A 89 -6.94 16.02 -39.77
N GLU A 90 -7.89 16.96 -39.62
CA GLU A 90 -7.96 18.41 -39.41
C GLU A 90 -9.41 18.79 -39.07
N ALA A 91 -9.59 19.96 -38.44
CA ALA A 91 -10.74 20.88 -38.42
C ALA A 91 -12.21 20.37 -38.34
N ASP A 92 -12.98 20.87 -37.36
CA ASP A 92 -13.86 22.05 -37.59
C ASP A 92 -14.52 22.51 -36.28
N HIS A 93 -14.67 23.82 -36.16
CA HIS A 93 -15.18 24.59 -35.02
C HIS A 93 -16.62 24.23 -34.61
N GLN A 94 -16.84 24.17 -33.29
CA GLN A 94 -17.91 24.96 -32.68
C GLN A 94 -17.56 25.27 -31.22
N GLU A 95 -17.48 26.57 -30.97
CA GLU A 95 -17.27 27.19 -29.67
C GLU A 95 -18.56 27.11 -28.87
N GLU A 96 -18.50 26.54 -27.65
CA GLU A 96 -19.44 26.89 -26.59
C GLU A 96 -18.62 27.23 -25.34
N ASP A 97 -18.86 28.46 -24.89
CA ASP A 97 -18.25 29.14 -23.75
C ASP A 97 -18.81 28.57 -22.44
N ASP A 98 -17.97 27.84 -21.71
CA ASP A 98 -18.24 27.40 -20.35
C ASP A 98 -17.08 27.86 -19.47
N ASP A 99 -17.27 29.04 -18.88
CA ASP A 99 -16.43 29.74 -17.92
C ASP A 99 -16.18 28.86 -16.67
N TYR A 100 -15.19 27.96 -16.74
CA TYR A 100 -14.76 27.15 -15.59
C TYR A 100 -13.70 27.95 -14.81
N GLU A 101 -14.16 28.78 -13.88
CA GLU A 101 -13.29 29.51 -12.97
C GLU A 101 -12.41 28.53 -12.16
N ASP A 102 -11.11 28.63 -12.39
CA ASP A 102 -10.03 27.99 -11.65
C ASP A 102 -9.90 28.70 -10.29
N ASP A 103 -10.66 28.24 -9.29
CA ASP A 103 -10.52 28.68 -7.90
C ASP A 103 -9.50 27.78 -7.19
N TYR A 104 -8.23 28.17 -7.32
CA TYR A 104 -7.17 27.75 -6.40
C TYR A 104 -7.39 28.42 -5.04
N ASP A 105 -8.36 27.93 -4.27
CA ASP A 105 -8.54 28.36 -2.89
C ASP A 105 -7.61 27.57 -1.95
N ALA A 106 -6.59 28.29 -1.52
CA ALA A 106 -5.66 27.89 -0.48
C ALA A 106 -6.37 27.89 0.88
N GLY A 107 -6.82 26.71 1.30
CA GLY A 107 -6.89 26.36 2.71
C GLY A 107 -8.21 26.66 3.41
N VAL A 108 -9.13 25.70 3.31
CA VAL A 108 -10.07 25.40 4.40
C VAL A 108 -10.05 23.89 4.65
N VAL A 109 -9.55 23.51 5.82
CA VAL A 109 -9.70 22.16 6.38
C VAL A 109 -11.16 22.00 6.79
N THR A 110 -12.01 21.62 5.84
CA THR A 110 -13.28 20.97 6.19
C THR A 110 -13.02 19.48 6.31
N GLN A 111 -13.25 18.95 7.50
CA GLN A 111 -13.28 17.51 7.78
C GLN A 111 -14.43 16.87 6.97
N SER A 112 -14.20 16.64 5.69
CA SER A 112 -15.10 15.87 4.85
C SER A 112 -14.69 14.41 4.96
N ASN A 113 -15.47 13.62 5.69
CA ASN A 113 -15.44 12.15 5.74
C ASN A 113 -15.79 11.48 4.40
N HIS A 114 -15.51 12.12 3.26
CA HIS A 114 -15.65 11.51 1.95
C HIS A 114 -14.28 10.94 1.54
N PRO A 115 -14.14 9.61 1.39
CA PRO A 115 -12.96 9.06 0.72
C PRO A 115 -12.87 9.75 -0.64
N ARG A 116 -11.69 10.31 -0.95
CA ARG A 116 -11.40 10.99 -2.22
C ARG A 116 -12.06 10.21 -3.35
N ALA A 117 -13.09 10.79 -3.96
CA ALA A 117 -13.92 10.11 -4.93
C ALA A 117 -13.04 9.47 -6.01
N TRP A 118 -13.25 8.18 -6.26
CA TRP A 118 -12.45 7.42 -7.20
C TRP A 118 -12.72 7.92 -8.61
N PHE A 119 -11.86 8.79 -9.13
CA PHE A 119 -11.96 9.21 -10.53
C PHE A 119 -11.52 8.07 -11.46
N PRO A 120 -12.22 7.83 -12.58
CA PRO A 120 -11.78 6.90 -13.61
C PRO A 120 -10.35 7.21 -14.04
N GLY A 121 -9.47 6.21 -14.01
CA GLY A 121 -8.04 6.35 -14.34
C GLY A 121 -7.12 6.71 -13.16
N MET A 122 -7.66 6.97 -11.95
CA MET A 122 -6.83 7.19 -10.77
C MET A 122 -6.21 5.87 -10.28
N VAL A 123 -4.89 5.74 -10.45
CA VAL A 123 -4.12 4.60 -9.92
C VAL A 123 -3.71 4.89 -8.48
N ARG A 124 -3.99 3.97 -7.56
CA ARG A 124 -3.58 4.07 -6.15
C ARG A 124 -2.84 2.82 -5.69
N THR A 125 -2.17 2.90 -4.55
CA THR A 125 -1.59 1.73 -3.89
C THR A 125 -2.69 0.81 -3.37
N ARG A 126 -2.49 -0.51 -3.49
CA ARG A 126 -3.45 -1.52 -3.06
C ARG A 126 -3.53 -1.68 -1.55
N TYR A 127 -2.37 -1.67 -0.90
CA TYR A 127 -2.29 -1.80 0.54
C TYR A 127 -1.93 -0.46 1.15
N THR A 128 -2.66 -0.07 2.21
CA THR A 128 -2.40 1.14 2.98
C THR A 128 -2.72 0.90 4.46
N ARG A 129 -2.35 1.83 5.33
CA ARG A 129 -2.61 1.74 6.78
C ARG A 129 -3.82 2.60 7.17
N CYS A 130 -4.67 2.05 8.02
CA CYS A 130 -5.82 2.75 8.57
C CYS A 130 -5.41 3.78 9.62
N ASP A 131 -5.96 4.99 9.56
CA ASP A 131 -5.69 6.03 10.57
C ASP A 131 -6.35 5.76 11.92
N ASN A 132 -7.40 4.94 11.99
CA ASN A 132 -8.02 4.58 13.26
C ASN A 132 -7.32 3.37 13.89
N CYS A 133 -7.30 2.23 13.18
CA CYS A 133 -6.80 0.97 13.74
C CYS A 133 -5.31 0.72 13.57
N LYS A 134 -4.63 1.52 12.74
CA LYS A 134 -3.20 1.40 12.42
C LYS A 134 -2.80 0.11 11.69
N GLU A 135 -3.73 -0.78 11.40
CA GLU A 135 -3.52 -2.00 10.62
C GLU A 135 -3.44 -1.71 9.12
N GLU A 136 -2.75 -2.59 8.40
CA GLU A 136 -2.72 -2.57 6.94
C GLU A 136 -3.99 -3.22 6.38
N PHE A 137 -4.57 -2.63 5.34
CA PHE A 137 -5.76 -3.17 4.68
C PHE A 137 -5.63 -3.07 3.16
N ASP A 138 -6.32 -3.98 2.45
CA ASP A 138 -6.50 -3.91 1.00
C ASP A 138 -7.63 -2.92 0.70
N VAL A 139 -7.32 -1.87 -0.06
CA VAL A 139 -8.29 -0.84 -0.43
C VAL A 139 -9.41 -1.38 -1.33
N THR A 140 -9.27 -2.56 -1.93
CA THR A 140 -10.35 -3.22 -2.68
C THR A 140 -11.37 -3.92 -1.79
N ASP A 141 -11.00 -4.22 -0.54
CA ASP A 141 -11.86 -4.90 0.43
C ASP A 141 -12.62 -3.89 1.31
N ASN A 142 -12.23 -2.62 1.27
CA ASN A 142 -12.82 -1.51 2.05
C ASN A 142 -14.04 -0.87 1.37
N LEU A 143 -14.97 -1.68 0.85
CA LEU A 143 -16.12 -1.21 0.07
C LEU A 143 -17.39 -0.97 0.90
N ASP A 144 -17.51 -1.65 2.04
CA ASP A 144 -18.67 -1.56 2.92
C ASP A 144 -18.36 -0.78 4.19
N ASP A 145 -19.42 -0.30 4.85
CA ASP A 145 -19.32 0.46 6.11
C ASP A 145 -19.10 -0.46 7.33
N GLU A 146 -18.79 -1.75 7.10
CA GLU A 146 -18.56 -2.78 8.11
C GLU A 146 -17.16 -3.40 8.01
N ALA A 147 -16.28 -2.84 7.18
CA ALA A 147 -14.96 -3.38 6.88
C ALA A 147 -14.09 -3.58 8.12
N PHE A 148 -14.30 -2.79 9.17
CA PHE A 148 -13.54 -2.87 10.40
C PHE A 148 -14.30 -2.32 11.63
N VAL A 149 -13.96 -2.84 12.82
CA VAL A 149 -14.58 -2.49 14.11
C VAL A 149 -13.58 -1.78 15.03
N TYR A 150 -13.92 -0.61 15.58
CA TYR A 150 -13.10 0.16 16.51
C TYR A 150 -13.87 0.77 17.67
N HIS A 151 -13.09 1.27 18.62
CA HIS A 151 -13.52 2.23 19.64
C HIS A 151 -13.03 3.63 19.24
N ASP A 152 -13.90 4.62 19.29
CA ASP A 152 -13.56 6.04 19.13
C ASP A 152 -13.27 6.75 20.47
N GLY A 153 -13.50 6.05 21.57
CA GLY A 153 -13.16 6.49 22.93
C GLY A 153 -11.72 6.16 23.34
N GLU A 154 -11.33 6.69 24.48
CA GLU A 154 -10.10 6.31 25.18
C GLU A 154 -10.34 5.10 26.09
N LEU A 155 -9.33 4.23 26.21
CA LEU A 155 -9.34 3.09 27.13
C LEU A 155 -8.87 3.59 28.50
N GLU A 156 -9.74 3.57 29.50
CA GLU A 156 -9.52 4.15 30.84
C GLU A 156 -9.45 3.05 31.91
N VAL A 157 -8.80 3.33 33.05
CA VAL A 157 -8.70 2.38 34.17
C VAL A 157 -10.06 2.19 34.82
N ASN A 158 -10.46 0.93 35.02
CA ASN A 158 -11.58 0.57 35.87
C ASN A 158 -11.06 0.31 37.30
N GLU A 159 -11.09 1.32 38.17
CA GLU A 159 -10.56 1.26 39.54
C GLU A 159 -11.16 0.10 40.37
N ASP A 160 -12.41 -0.29 40.10
CA ASP A 160 -13.07 -1.40 40.81
C ASP A 160 -12.38 -2.76 40.58
N MET A 161 -11.72 -2.92 39.43
CA MET A 161 -10.97 -4.13 39.08
C MET A 161 -9.57 -4.16 39.71
N PHE A 162 -9.08 -3.01 40.16
CA PHE A 162 -7.77 -2.81 40.78
C PHE A 162 -7.89 -2.46 42.28
N ALA A 163 -8.94 -2.94 42.95
CA ALA A 163 -9.25 -2.56 44.33
C ALA A 163 -8.14 -2.87 45.37
N ASP A 164 -7.24 -3.82 45.08
CA ASP A 164 -6.08 -4.17 45.92
C ASP A 164 -4.75 -3.62 45.38
N HIS A 165 -4.78 -2.83 44.30
CA HIS A 165 -3.60 -2.24 43.70
C HIS A 165 -3.12 -1.01 44.48
N ASP A 166 -1.87 -1.05 44.91
CA ASP A 166 -1.18 0.09 45.51
C ASP A 166 -0.12 0.60 44.53
N GLU A 167 -0.31 1.81 43.99
CA GLU A 167 0.60 2.39 43.00
C GLU A 167 2.00 2.70 43.57
N ASP A 168 2.14 2.91 44.88
CA ASP A 168 3.45 3.10 45.52
C ASP A 168 4.26 1.78 45.54
N CYS A 169 3.58 0.64 45.51
CA CYS A 169 4.20 -0.69 45.53
C CYS A 169 4.32 -1.31 44.13
N HIS A 170 3.29 -1.15 43.31
CA HIS A 170 3.12 -1.86 42.04
C HIS A 170 3.28 -0.96 40.81
N GLY A 171 3.45 0.36 41.00
CA GLY A 171 3.48 1.34 39.92
C GLY A 171 2.08 1.73 39.43
N PRO A 172 1.98 2.59 38.40
CA PRO A 172 0.69 3.12 37.92
C PRO A 172 -0.27 2.00 37.50
N MET A 173 -1.56 2.14 37.85
CA MET A 173 -2.63 1.26 37.34
C MET A 173 -2.70 1.35 35.82
N ASP A 174 -2.64 2.58 35.28
CA ASP A 174 -2.54 2.82 33.85
C ASP A 174 -1.10 2.66 33.35
N SER A 175 -0.74 1.42 33.03
CA SER A 175 0.52 1.10 32.36
C SER A 175 0.26 0.27 31.10
N GLU A 176 1.14 0.39 30.10
CA GLU A 176 1.06 -0.42 28.88
C GLU A 176 1.07 -1.92 29.20
N GLN A 177 1.85 -2.33 30.20
CA GLN A 177 1.88 -3.72 30.65
C GLN A 177 0.54 -4.16 31.25
N ASN A 178 -0.08 -3.36 32.12
CA ASN A 178 -1.39 -3.69 32.69
C ASN A 178 -2.48 -3.73 31.63
N ARG A 179 -2.45 -2.83 30.63
CA ARG A 179 -3.39 -2.83 29.50
C ARG A 179 -3.31 -4.12 28.67
N ILE A 180 -2.14 -4.75 28.61
CA ILE A 180 -1.91 -6.02 27.90
C ILE A 180 -2.27 -7.23 28.78
N ASP A 181 -1.84 -7.23 30.04
CA ASP A 181 -1.97 -8.38 30.94
C ASP A 181 -3.37 -8.50 31.55
N TYR A 182 -4.05 -7.36 31.75
CA TYR A 182 -5.35 -7.25 32.41
C TYR A 182 -6.29 -6.33 31.62
N PRO A 183 -6.59 -6.62 30.34
CA PRO A 183 -7.45 -5.78 29.52
C PRO A 183 -8.85 -5.58 30.13
N GLU A 184 -9.35 -6.54 30.91
CA GLU A 184 -10.61 -6.45 31.66
C GLU A 184 -10.60 -5.40 32.78
N GLY A 185 -9.41 -5.00 33.22
CA GLY A 185 -9.22 -3.92 34.20
C GLY A 185 -9.38 -2.52 33.60
N PHE A 186 -9.66 -2.42 32.30
CA PHE A 186 -9.84 -1.17 31.59
C PHE A 186 -11.19 -1.15 30.88
N ALA A 187 -11.78 0.02 30.72
CA ALA A 187 -13.04 0.22 30.04
C ALA A 187 -12.92 1.30 28.95
N TRP A 188 -13.52 1.06 27.80
CA TRP A 188 -13.60 2.04 26.73
C TRP A 188 -14.65 3.10 27.03
N SER A 189 -14.27 4.37 27.02
CA SER A 189 -15.19 5.50 27.29
C SER A 189 -16.35 5.63 26.28
N CYS A 190 -16.26 5.03 25.10
CA CYS A 190 -17.29 5.08 24.06
C CYS A 190 -18.47 4.11 24.31
N CYS A 191 -18.23 2.95 24.91
CA CYS A 191 -19.26 1.90 25.08
C CYS A 191 -19.28 1.26 26.47
N ASN A 192 -18.31 1.57 27.33
CA ASN A 192 -18.06 0.96 28.64
C ASN A 192 -17.79 -0.56 28.60
N GLU A 193 -17.50 -1.10 27.42
CA GLU A 193 -16.99 -2.46 27.29
C GLU A 193 -15.51 -2.49 27.68
N ASP A 194 -15.05 -3.66 28.11
CA ASP A 194 -13.68 -3.80 28.59
C ASP A 194 -12.63 -3.78 27.47
N GLY A 195 -11.35 -3.70 27.85
CA GLY A 195 -10.21 -3.65 26.92
C GLY A 195 -10.06 -4.87 26.00
N SER A 196 -10.76 -5.98 26.26
CA SER A 196 -10.76 -7.16 25.39
C SER A 196 -11.78 -7.06 24.25
N ASN A 197 -12.69 -6.08 24.30
CA ASN A 197 -13.70 -5.88 23.27
C ASN A 197 -13.07 -5.34 21.97
N ALA A 198 -13.40 -5.95 20.83
CA ALA A 198 -12.83 -5.62 19.53
C ALA A 198 -13.20 -4.20 19.03
N GLY A 199 -14.32 -3.63 19.47
CA GLY A 199 -14.82 -2.34 19.01
C GLY A 199 -16.34 -2.23 19.13
N CYS A 200 -16.85 -1.00 19.32
CA CYS A 200 -18.29 -0.73 19.36
C CYS A 200 -18.83 0.01 18.13
N LEU A 201 -17.95 0.46 17.24
CA LEU A 201 -18.30 1.12 15.99
C LEU A 201 -17.79 0.29 14.81
N THR A 202 -18.58 0.22 13.75
CA THR A 202 -18.15 -0.30 12.46
C THR A 202 -17.93 0.85 11.49
N GLY A 203 -16.98 0.69 10.59
CA GLY A 203 -16.76 1.67 9.53
C GLY A 203 -15.79 1.18 8.47
N ARG A 204 -15.60 2.03 7.47
CA ARG A 204 -14.49 1.88 6.53
C ARG A 204 -13.17 2.22 7.21
N HIS A 205 -12.12 1.54 6.81
CA HIS A 205 -10.77 2.02 7.08
C HIS A 205 -10.56 3.39 6.44
N LEU A 206 -9.98 4.32 7.19
CA LEU A 206 -9.58 5.64 6.69
C LEU A 206 -8.13 5.58 6.22
N GLU A 207 -7.89 5.84 4.94
CA GLU A 207 -6.55 5.85 4.34
C GLU A 207 -5.70 7.00 4.90
N ARG A 208 -4.47 6.71 5.29
CA ARG A 208 -3.46 7.68 5.74
C ARG A 208 -2.77 8.43 4.59
#